data_AF-A0AAV4FMD9-F1
#
_entry.id   AF-A0AAV4FMD9-F1
#
_cell.length_a   1.000
_cell.length_b   1.000
_cell.length_c   1.000
_cell.angle_alpha   90.00
_cell.angle_beta   90.00
_cell.angle_gamma   90.00
#
_symmetry.space_group_name_H-M   'P 1'
#
loop_
_entity.id
_entity.type
_entity.pdbx_description
1 polymer ?
#
loop_
_entity_poly.entity_id
_entity_poly.type
_entity_poly.pdbx_seq_one_letter_code
_entity_poly.pdbx_strand_id
1 'polypeptide(L)'
;MANQQEQVKYTQEMLEEAVNLVRHKAISLNEASRSFGIPLSTLGDKVRGRRPIKARSKFLLISEEEQRVVDWLVLYAQRSLGRTVDDLKMKVKEVLELRGDEGRRGDGLPGKDWVLSFRKHHPELSIRTPQALGKERALINAEDVERWFAGARTRIS
;
A
#
# COMPACT_ATOMS: atom_id res chain seq x y z
N MET A 1 -26.67 -15.73 -12.09
CA MET A 1 -27.47 -15.83 -10.85
C MET A 1 -27.02 -14.71 -9.93
N ALA A 2 -27.86 -13.70 -9.74
CA ALA A 2 -27.54 -12.48 -9.01
C ALA A 2 -27.49 -12.76 -7.51
N ASN A 3 -26.29 -12.73 -6.91
CA ASN A 3 -26.14 -12.89 -5.48
C ASN A 3 -26.50 -11.55 -4.82
N GLN A 4 -27.69 -11.49 -4.26
CA GLN A 4 -28.20 -10.35 -3.50
C GLN A 4 -27.28 -10.16 -2.30
N GLN A 5 -26.37 -9.18 -2.40
CA GLN A 5 -25.62 -8.71 -1.25
C GLN A 5 -26.64 -7.96 -0.37
N GLU A 6 -27.37 -8.71 0.47
CA GLU A 6 -28.14 -8.15 1.56
C GLU A 6 -27.24 -7.18 2.32
N GLN A 7 -27.70 -5.93 2.42
CA GLN A 7 -26.97 -4.88 3.10
C GLN A 7 -26.61 -5.35 4.50
N VAL A 8 -25.31 -5.40 4.78
CA VAL A 8 -24.76 -5.85 6.05
C VAL A 8 -25.23 -4.87 7.13
N LYS A 9 -26.18 -5.30 7.97
CA LYS A 9 -26.75 -4.49 9.07
C LYS A 9 -25.90 -4.49 10.34
N TYR A 10 -24.82 -5.27 10.39
CA TYR A 10 -23.98 -5.43 11.58
C TYR A 10 -22.62 -4.75 11.38
N THR A 11 -22.07 -4.17 12.45
CA THR A 11 -20.72 -3.59 12.43
C THR A 11 -19.66 -4.69 12.57
N GLN A 12 -18.42 -4.36 12.21
CA GLN A 12 -17.27 -5.26 12.40
C GLN A 12 -17.04 -5.58 13.89
N GLU A 13 -17.27 -4.60 14.76
CA GLU A 13 -17.14 -4.73 16.22
C GLU A 13 -18.15 -5.75 16.78
N MET A 14 -19.43 -5.63 16.38
CA MET A 14 -20.48 -6.59 16.76
C MET A 14 -20.15 -8.01 16.30
N LEU A 15 -19.55 -8.16 15.11
CA LEU A 15 -19.14 -9.45 14.58
C LEU A 15 -17.99 -10.05 15.40
N GLU A 16 -16.99 -9.25 15.79
CA GLU A 16 -15.85 -9.68 16.60
C GLU A 16 -16.30 -10.12 17.99
N GLU A 17 -17.16 -9.33 18.64
CA GLU A 17 -17.73 -9.66 19.95
C GLU A 17 -18.56 -10.95 19.90
N ALA A 18 -19.46 -11.07 18.92
CA ALA A 18 -20.30 -12.26 18.78
C ALA A 18 -19.46 -13.54 18.54
N VAL A 19 -18.41 -13.45 17.72
CA VAL A 19 -17.50 -14.58 17.50
C VAL A 19 -16.74 -14.94 18.78
N ASN A 20 -16.32 -13.94 19.56
CA ASN A 20 -15.60 -14.16 20.81
C ASN A 20 -16.47 -14.89 21.85
N LEU A 21 -17.70 -14.41 22.06
CA LEU A 21 -18.65 -15.01 23.01
C LEU A 21 -18.97 -16.48 22.66
N VAL A 22 -19.13 -16.77 21.36
CA VAL A 22 -19.38 -18.15 20.90
C VAL A 22 -18.14 -19.03 21.09
N ARG A 23 -16.93 -18.52 20.82
CA ARG A 23 -15.68 -19.27 21.02
C ARG A 23 -15.43 -19.59 22.49
N HIS A 24 -15.74 -18.67 23.38
CA HIS A 24 -15.67 -18.88 24.83
C HIS A 24 -16.84 -19.70 25.40
N LYS A 25 -17.74 -20.21 24.54
CA LYS A 25 -18.94 -20.96 24.92
C LYS A 25 -19.87 -20.21 25.89
N ALA A 26 -19.82 -18.88 25.91
CA ALA A 26 -20.69 -18.06 26.75
C ALA A 26 -22.14 -18.08 26.23
N ILE A 27 -22.31 -18.12 24.90
CA ILE A 27 -23.63 -18.18 24.24
C ILE A 27 -23.59 -19.15 23.05
N SER A 28 -24.76 -19.64 22.63
CA SER A 28 -24.87 -20.50 21.45
C SER A 28 -24.83 -19.71 20.14
N LEU A 29 -24.51 -20.36 19.00
CA LEU A 29 -24.56 -19.72 17.67
C LEU A 29 -25.94 -19.12 17.34
N ASN A 30 -27.02 -19.79 17.75
CA ASN A 30 -28.39 -19.33 17.54
C ASN A 30 -28.72 -18.09 18.37
N GLU A 31 -28.25 -18.08 19.62
CA GLU A 31 -28.42 -16.96 20.53
C GLU A 31 -27.63 -15.74 20.07
N ALA A 32 -26.35 -15.92 19.70
CA ALA A 32 -25.53 -14.88 19.11
C ALA A 32 -26.15 -14.31 17.82
N SER A 33 -26.72 -15.16 16.96
CA SER A 33 -27.41 -14.71 15.74
C SER A 33 -28.62 -13.80 16.05
N ARG A 34 -29.40 -14.14 17.08
CA ARG A 34 -30.56 -13.35 17.51
C ARG A 34 -30.16 -12.05 18.19
N SER A 35 -29.19 -12.09 19.10
CA SER A 35 -28.77 -10.92 19.88
C SER A 35 -28.06 -9.87 19.02
N PHE A 36 -27.22 -10.30 18.07
CA PHE A 36 -26.42 -9.39 17.23
C PHE A 36 -27.02 -9.17 15.83
N GLY A 37 -28.11 -9.87 15.47
CA GLY A 37 -28.73 -9.76 14.14
C GLY A 37 -27.86 -10.26 12.99
N ILE A 38 -26.88 -11.14 13.27
CA ILE A 38 -25.92 -11.67 12.29
C ILE A 38 -26.42 -13.01 11.77
N PRO A 39 -26.46 -13.27 10.46
CA PRO A 39 -26.87 -14.56 9.91
C PRO A 39 -26.02 -15.73 10.45
N LEU A 40 -26.69 -16.84 10.79
CA LEU A 40 -26.08 -18.08 11.29
C LEU A 40 -24.96 -18.62 10.41
N SER A 41 -25.14 -18.54 9.08
CA SER A 41 -24.14 -18.96 8.10
C SER A 41 -22.84 -18.15 8.23
N THR A 42 -22.95 -16.83 8.35
CA THR A 42 -21.81 -15.92 8.49
C THR A 42 -21.09 -16.17 9.81
N LEU A 43 -21.84 -16.18 10.92
CA LEU A 43 -21.27 -16.41 12.25
C LEU A 43 -20.59 -17.78 12.33
N GLY A 44 -21.25 -18.81 11.79
CA GLY A 44 -20.72 -20.17 11.73
C GLY A 44 -19.45 -20.32 10.90
N ASP A 45 -19.32 -19.59 9.79
CA ASP A 45 -18.10 -19.57 8.97
C ASP A 45 -16.95 -18.84 9.67
N LYS A 46 -17.22 -17.74 10.39
CA LYS A 46 -16.19 -17.00 11.16
C LYS A 46 -15.72 -17.80 12.38
N VAL A 47 -16.64 -18.40 13.13
CA VAL A 47 -16.30 -19.21 14.32
C VAL A 47 -15.45 -20.42 13.95
N ARG A 48 -15.82 -21.13 12.89
CA ARG A 48 -15.06 -22.30 12.38
C ARG A 48 -13.79 -21.93 11.61
N GLY A 49 -13.51 -20.64 11.41
CA GLY A 49 -12.32 -20.18 10.71
C GLY A 49 -12.34 -20.39 9.18
N ARG A 50 -13.49 -20.73 8.59
CA ARG A 50 -13.62 -20.87 7.13
C ARG A 50 -13.44 -19.55 6.40
N ARG A 51 -13.77 -18.45 7.07
CA ARG A 51 -13.58 -17.07 6.59
C ARG A 51 -12.93 -16.24 7.70
N PRO A 52 -11.98 -15.33 7.38
CA PRO A 52 -11.38 -14.45 8.38
C PRO A 52 -12.43 -13.52 8.99
N ILE A 53 -12.34 -13.22 10.29
CA ILE A 53 -13.32 -12.40 11.02
C ILE A 53 -13.42 -11.01 10.39
N LYS A 54 -12.27 -10.34 10.22
CA LYS A 54 -12.15 -9.12 9.43
C LYS A 54 -12.05 -9.46 7.96
N ALA A 55 -12.90 -8.85 7.13
CA ALA A 55 -12.77 -8.97 5.69
C ALA A 55 -11.40 -8.39 5.28
N ARG A 56 -10.61 -9.17 4.53
CA ARG A 56 -9.37 -8.63 3.95
C ARG A 56 -9.74 -7.53 2.97
N SER A 57 -9.10 -6.37 3.08
CA SER A 57 -9.31 -5.26 2.16
C SER A 57 -9.09 -5.75 0.72
N LYS A 58 -9.95 -5.29 -0.20
CA LYS A 58 -9.73 -5.50 -1.64
C LYS A 58 -8.45 -4.82 -2.13
N PHE A 59 -8.00 -3.79 -1.43
CA PHE A 59 -6.77 -3.06 -1.73
C PHE A 59 -5.62 -3.59 -0.86
N LEU A 60 -4.41 -3.62 -1.45
CA LEU A 60 -3.20 -4.10 -0.78
C LEU A 60 -2.78 -3.13 0.34
N LEU A 61 -2.81 -1.84 0.03
CA LEU A 61 -2.59 -0.72 0.94
C LEU A 61 -3.93 -0.08 1.32
N ILE A 62 -4.00 0.51 2.50
CA ILE A 62 -5.04 1.48 2.84
C ILE A 62 -4.70 2.85 2.22
N SER A 63 -5.70 3.72 2.04
CA SER A 63 -5.50 5.03 1.38
C SER A 63 -4.40 5.89 2.01
N GLU A 64 -4.26 5.86 3.34
CA GLU A 64 -3.20 6.57 4.06
C GLU A 64 -1.79 6.01 3.77
N GLU A 65 -1.66 4.68 3.74
CA GLU A 65 -0.41 4.00 3.38
C GLU A 65 -0.04 4.27 1.93
N GLU A 66 -1.02 4.22 1.03
CA GLU A 66 -0.85 4.50 -0.40
C GLU A 66 -0.34 5.93 -0.61
N GLN A 67 -0.92 6.91 0.09
CA GLN A 67 -0.46 8.30 0.04
C GLN A 67 0.98 8.46 0.56
N ARG A 68 1.35 7.79 1.66
CA ARG A 68 2.73 7.84 2.17
C ARG A 68 3.75 7.30 1.15
N VAL A 69 3.38 6.27 0.40
CA VAL A 69 4.23 5.73 -0.68
C VAL A 69 4.37 6.73 -1.83
N VAL A 70 3.28 7.43 -2.19
CA VAL A 70 3.29 8.52 -3.17
C VAL A 70 4.21 9.67 -2.73
N ASP A 71 4.06 10.16 -1.51
CA ASP A 71 4.86 11.25 -0.96
C ASP A 71 6.35 10.90 -0.94
N TRP A 72 6.67 9.65 -0.57
CA TRP A 72 8.03 9.12 -0.63
C TRP A 72 8.58 9.13 -2.06
N LEU A 73 7.81 8.70 -3.06
CA LEU A 73 8.24 8.75 -4.47
C LEU A 73 8.48 10.19 -4.94
N VAL A 74 7.61 11.12 -4.57
CA VAL A 74 7.75 12.55 -4.93
C VAL A 74 9.00 13.16 -4.30
N LEU A 75 9.26 12.91 -3.02
CA LEU A 75 10.45 13.39 -2.31
C LEU A 75 11.74 12.92 -2.97
N TYR A 76 11.80 11.64 -3.35
CA TYR A 76 12.98 11.07 -4.01
C TYR A 76 13.16 11.58 -5.43
N ALA A 77 12.06 11.80 -6.17
CA ALA A 77 12.09 12.44 -7.48
C ALA A 77 12.65 13.87 -7.40
N GLN A 78 12.23 14.68 -6.42
CA GLN A 78 12.74 16.04 -6.21
C GLN A 78 14.26 16.07 -5.93
N ARG A 79 14.79 15.03 -5.30
CA ARG A 79 16.22 14.89 -4.98
C ARG A 79 17.05 14.29 -6.12
N SER A 80 16.51 14.21 -7.34
CA SER A 80 17.15 13.57 -8.51
C SER A 80 17.49 12.09 -8.30
N LEU A 81 16.87 11.44 -7.30
CA LEU A 81 17.04 10.03 -6.99
C LEU A 81 15.81 9.26 -7.44
N GLY A 82 15.66 9.12 -8.76
CA GLY A 82 14.55 8.36 -9.35
C GLY A 82 14.48 6.93 -8.80
N ARG A 83 13.30 6.50 -8.36
CA ARG A 83 13.07 5.15 -7.85
C ARG A 83 12.56 4.23 -8.95
N THR A 84 13.01 2.98 -8.90
CA THR A 84 12.61 1.92 -9.83
C THR A 84 11.29 1.28 -9.39
N VAL A 85 10.71 0.46 -10.26
CA VAL A 85 9.52 -0.35 -9.93
C VAL A 85 9.82 -1.33 -8.79
N ASP A 86 11.04 -1.83 -8.70
CA ASP A 86 11.41 -2.79 -7.67
C ASP A 86 11.61 -2.10 -6.32
N ASP A 87 12.14 -0.87 -6.29
CA ASP A 87 12.15 -0.03 -5.08
C ASP A 87 10.74 0.22 -4.53
N LEU A 88 9.78 0.48 -5.42
CA LEU A 88 8.37 0.63 -5.04
C LEU A 88 7.83 -0.68 -4.42
N LYS A 89 8.06 -1.83 -5.05
CA LYS A 89 7.60 -3.11 -4.51
C LYS A 89 8.21 -3.43 -3.15
N MET A 90 9.50 -3.14 -2.96
CA MET A 90 10.18 -3.33 -1.67
C MET A 90 9.61 -2.40 -0.59
N LYS A 91 9.39 -1.12 -0.90
CA LYS A 91 8.80 -0.17 0.04
C LYS A 91 7.39 -0.59 0.45
N VAL A 92 6.60 -1.09 -0.50
CA VAL A 92 5.25 -1.61 -0.19
C VAL A 92 5.32 -2.87 0.66
N LYS A 93 6.27 -3.77 0.40
CA LYS A 93 6.51 -4.94 1.24
C LYS A 93 6.86 -4.55 2.68
N GLU A 94 7.74 -3.57 2.86
CA GLU A 94 8.10 -3.03 4.18
C GLU A 94 6.85 -2.47 4.92
N VAL A 95 5.98 -1.74 4.22
CA VAL A 95 4.72 -1.25 4.79
C VAL A 95 3.79 -2.40 5.22
N LEU A 96 3.71 -3.47 4.42
CA LEU A 96 2.91 -4.65 4.73
C LEU A 96 3.48 -5.44 5.93
N GLU A 97 4.80 -5.61 5.99
CA GLU A 97 5.49 -6.27 7.10
C GLU A 97 5.28 -5.51 8.41
N LEU A 98 5.35 -4.18 8.40
CA LEU A 98 5.04 -3.34 9.57
C LEU A 98 3.59 -3.49 10.03
N ARG A 99 2.66 -3.79 9.12
CA ARG A 99 1.25 -4.09 9.43
C ARG A 99 1.05 -5.52 9.94
N GLY A 100 2.04 -6.40 9.80
CA GLY A 100 1.90 -7.84 10.07
C GLY A 100 1.09 -8.56 9.00
N ASP A 101 1.05 -8.05 7.76
CA ASP A 101 0.41 -8.70 6.62
C ASP A 101 1.50 -9.25 5.67
N GLU A 102 1.51 -10.56 5.45
CA GLU A 102 2.49 -11.21 4.56
C GLU A 102 2.16 -10.99 3.06
N GLY A 103 1.14 -10.18 2.76
CA GLY A 103 0.70 -9.91 1.40
C GLY A 103 -0.10 -11.07 0.80
N ARG A 104 -0.52 -10.92 -0.46
CA ARG A 104 -1.35 -11.95 -1.14
C ARG A 104 -0.54 -13.04 -1.82
N ARG A 105 0.76 -12.84 -1.97
CA ARG A 105 1.66 -13.71 -2.73
C ARG A 105 2.74 -14.22 -1.79
N GLY A 106 3.22 -15.44 -1.98
CA GLY A 106 4.21 -16.07 -1.08
C GLY A 106 5.56 -15.36 -1.00
N ASP A 107 5.86 -14.42 -1.90
CA ASP A 107 7.07 -13.55 -1.84
C ASP A 107 6.85 -12.26 -1.02
N GLY A 108 5.60 -11.97 -0.63
CA GLY A 108 5.16 -10.72 0.01
C GLY A 108 5.23 -9.49 -0.91
N LEU A 109 5.53 -9.66 -2.20
CA LEU A 109 5.72 -8.55 -3.13
C LEU A 109 4.44 -8.24 -3.93
N PRO A 110 4.18 -6.95 -4.20
CA PRO A 110 3.11 -6.57 -5.11
C PRO A 110 3.33 -7.11 -6.53
N GLY A 111 2.26 -7.60 -7.14
CA GLY A 111 2.27 -8.06 -8.52
C GLY A 111 2.39 -6.94 -9.55
N LYS A 112 2.71 -7.31 -10.80
CA LYS A 112 2.77 -6.36 -11.93
C LYS A 112 1.44 -5.63 -12.13
N ASP A 113 0.32 -6.33 -12.00
CA ASP A 113 -1.02 -5.74 -12.14
C ASP A 113 -1.32 -4.69 -11.07
N TRP A 114 -0.84 -4.92 -9.84
CA TRP A 114 -0.96 -3.94 -8.77
C TRP A 114 -0.16 -2.68 -9.10
N VAL A 115 1.08 -2.81 -9.60
CA VAL A 115 1.89 -1.65 -10.02
C VAL A 115 1.22 -0.86 -11.14
N LEU A 116 0.60 -1.53 -12.10
CA LEU A 116 -0.17 -0.88 -13.17
C LEU A 116 -1.37 -0.12 -12.61
N SER A 117 -2.11 -0.75 -11.69
CA SER A 117 -3.25 -0.13 -11.01
C SER A 117 -2.83 1.09 -10.19
N PHE A 118 -1.74 0.98 -9.41
CA PHE A 118 -1.17 2.07 -8.61
C PHE A 118 -0.81 3.27 -9.49
N ARG A 119 -0.10 3.04 -10.60
CA ARG A 119 0.24 4.12 -11.56
C ARG A 119 -0.98 4.75 -12.22
N LYS A 120 -2.02 3.96 -12.47
CA LYS A 120 -3.29 4.46 -13.04
C LYS A 120 -4.03 5.37 -12.06
N HIS A 121 -3.99 5.05 -10.76
CA HIS A 121 -4.58 5.88 -9.72
C HIS A 121 -3.76 7.12 -9.41
N HIS A 122 -2.44 7.09 -9.67
CA HIS A 122 -1.50 8.18 -9.40
C HIS A 122 -0.82 8.71 -10.67
N PRO A 123 -1.58 9.32 -11.61
CA PRO A 123 -1.02 9.88 -12.84
C PRO A 123 0.01 10.99 -12.58
N GLU A 124 -0.05 11.68 -11.44
CA GLU A 124 0.92 12.68 -10.99
C GLU A 124 2.36 12.13 -10.91
N LEU A 125 2.52 10.83 -10.65
CA LEU A 125 3.83 10.17 -10.62
C LEU A 125 4.37 9.88 -12.03
N SER A 126 3.50 9.89 -13.05
CA SER A 126 3.86 9.66 -14.45
C SER A 126 4.21 10.96 -15.18
N ILE A 127 3.76 12.11 -14.69
CA ILE A 127 4.09 13.43 -15.24
C ILE A 127 5.51 13.78 -14.80
N ARG A 128 6.50 13.13 -15.42
CA ARG A 128 7.86 13.66 -15.45
C ARG A 128 7.80 14.93 -16.28
N THR A 129 7.85 16.10 -15.64
CA THR A 129 8.49 17.24 -16.30
C THR A 129 9.99 16.94 -16.22
N PRO A 130 10.66 16.51 -17.30
CA PRO A 130 12.11 16.55 -17.30
C PRO A 130 12.50 18.01 -17.03
N GLN A 131 13.08 18.29 -15.87
CA GLN A 131 13.81 19.54 -15.69
C GLN A 131 14.84 19.57 -16.82
N ALA A 132 14.77 20.61 -17.65
CA ALA A 132 15.58 20.76 -18.84
C ALA A 132 17.05 20.99 -18.46
N LEU A 133 17.72 19.95 -17.96
CA LEU A 133 19.16 19.90 -17.73
C LEU A 133 19.96 19.95 -19.05
N GLY A 134 19.28 20.04 -20.21
CA GLY A 134 19.90 20.04 -21.53
C GLY A 134 20.50 21.38 -21.94
N LYS A 135 19.90 22.53 -21.57
CA LYS A 135 20.40 23.84 -22.04
C LYS A 135 21.64 24.28 -21.27
N GLU A 136 21.63 24.18 -19.95
CA GLU A 136 22.78 24.59 -19.13
C GLU A 136 23.98 23.66 -19.32
N ARG A 137 23.76 22.34 -19.51
CA ARG A 137 24.86 21.39 -19.80
C ARG A 137 25.46 21.55 -21.19
N ALA A 138 24.65 21.92 -22.19
CA ALA A 138 25.14 22.12 -23.55
C ALA A 138 25.92 23.44 -23.73
N LEU A 139 25.77 24.37 -22.79
CA LEU A 139 26.49 25.66 -22.78
C LEU A 139 27.81 25.61 -22.00
N ILE A 140 28.15 24.47 -21.39
CA ILE A 140 29.43 24.32 -20.71
C ILE A 140 30.52 24.16 -21.77
N ASN A 141 31.28 25.23 -22.00
CA ASN A 141 32.47 25.17 -22.84
C ASN A 141 33.61 24.48 -22.09
N ALA A 142 34.57 23.90 -22.83
CA ALA A 142 35.73 23.23 -22.24
C ALA A 142 36.50 24.13 -21.25
N GLU A 143 36.53 25.43 -21.51
CA GLU A 143 37.16 26.45 -20.66
C GLU A 143 36.49 26.58 -19.27
N ASP A 144 35.17 26.40 -19.17
CA ASP A 144 34.45 26.48 -17.90
C ASP A 144 34.71 25.25 -17.02
N VAL A 145 34.87 24.08 -17.65
CA VAL A 145 35.28 22.83 -16.97
C VAL A 145 36.70 22.96 -16.43
N GLU A 146 37.64 23.45 -17.25
CA GLU A 146 39.03 23.64 -16.81
C GLU A 146 39.14 24.66 -15.68
N ARG A 147 38.39 25.77 -15.74
CA ARG A 147 38.38 26.79 -14.69
C ARG A 147 37.82 26.25 -13.36
N TRP A 148 36.80 25.39 -13.42
CA TRP A 148 36.26 24.71 -12.23
C TRP A 148 37.28 23.76 -11.59
N PHE A 149 37.96 22.93 -12.38
CA PHE A 149 39.00 22.04 -11.87
C PHE A 149 40.23 22.80 -11.33
N ALA A 150 40.61 23.91 -11.95
CA ALA A 150 41.71 24.75 -11.50
C ALA A 150 41.40 25.40 -10.13
N GLY A 151 40.19 25.94 -9.95
CA GLY A 151 39.74 26.52 -8.68
C GLY A 151 39.56 25.48 -7.57
N ALA A 152 39.18 24.25 -7.90
CA ALA A 152 39.09 23.15 -6.94
C ALA A 152 40.46 22.71 -6.41
N ARG A 153 41.52 22.74 -7.25
CA ARG A 153 42.90 22.43 -6.83
C ARG A 153 43.51 23.49 -5.91
N THR A 154 43.12 24.76 -6.06
CA THR A 154 43.67 25.85 -5.23
C THR A 154 43.12 25.87 -3.80
N ARG A 155 42.00 25.20 -3.53
CA ARG A 155 41.39 25.10 -2.19
C ARG A 155 41.91 23.93 -1.35
N ILE A 156 42.77 23.08 -1.91
CA ILE A 156 43.31 21.88 -1.24
C ILE A 156 44.84 22.01 -1.09
N SER A 157 45.35 23.24 -0.95
CA SER A 157 46.73 23.52 -0.51
C SER A 157 46.70 24.53 0.62
#